data_AF-A0A7L3PSM6-F1
#
_entry.id   AF-A0A7L3PSM6-F1
#
_cell.length_a   1.000
_cell.length_b   1.000
_cell.length_c   1.000
_cell.angle_alpha   90.00
_cell.angle_beta   90.00
_cell.angle_gamma   90.00
#
_symmetry.space_group_name_H-M   'P 1'
#
loop_
_entity.id
_entity.type
_entity.pdbx_description
1 polymer ?
#
loop_
_entity_poly.entity_id
_entity_poly.type
_entity_poly.pdbx_seq_one_letter_code
_entity_poly.pdbx_strand_id
1 'polypeptide(L)'
;MGDNAVLDCPDKPNATLVTWKISPKVGSYCTLGYRADMNETNRTSCSDSMNWKLRPDVDPTLEIRQVGIAQEGNYTCEVVTGEGNFHKMYHLTVLGKGFSLHLQFSKGPYLGLDIQSSSPSAPQEISSPLEEQGHISGTVTVLSRFTACSTNVTSTTCMVFHPAGNWSESIDC
;
A
#
# COMPACT_ATOMS: atom_id res chain seq x y z
N MET A 1 -1.03 5.52 -5.13
CA MET A 1 -2.42 5.19 -5.51
C MET A 1 -2.53 5.39 -7.01
N GLY A 2 -2.95 4.35 -7.74
CA GLY A 2 -3.07 4.41 -9.21
C GLY A 2 -2.08 3.55 -10.01
N ASP A 3 -1.15 2.85 -9.36
CA ASP A 3 -0.30 1.87 -10.04
C ASP A 3 -1.01 0.51 -10.12
N ASN A 4 -0.73 -0.27 -11.17
CA ASN A 4 -1.20 -1.65 -11.26
C ASN A 4 -0.25 -2.55 -10.45
N ALA A 5 -0.82 -3.51 -9.71
CA ALA A 5 -0.05 -4.60 -9.12
C ALA A 5 -0.26 -5.87 -9.95
N VAL A 6 0.81 -6.66 -10.04
CA VAL A 6 0.83 -7.91 -10.79
C VAL A 6 1.35 -9.00 -9.86
N LEU A 7 0.56 -10.02 -9.62
CA LEU A 7 0.90 -11.14 -8.72
C LEU A 7 1.00 -12.42 -9.55
N ASP A 8 2.19 -13.01 -9.59
CA ASP A 8 2.40 -14.26 -10.30
C ASP A 8 1.84 -15.45 -9.50
N CYS A 9 1.59 -16.54 -10.21
CA CYS A 9 1.08 -17.79 -9.66
C CYS A 9 2.11 -18.91 -9.95
N PRO A 10 2.15 -20.04 -9.20
CA PRO A 10 3.07 -21.12 -9.51
C PRO A 10 3.01 -21.55 -10.96
N ASP A 11 4.15 -21.49 -11.65
CA ASP A 11 4.27 -21.87 -13.06
C ASP A 11 4.16 -23.39 -13.20
N LYS A 12 3.02 -23.85 -13.69
CA LYS A 12 2.69 -25.27 -13.89
C LYS A 12 2.00 -25.46 -15.24
N PRO A 13 2.69 -26.04 -16.25
CA PRO A 13 2.17 -26.14 -17.61
C PRO A 13 0.96 -27.09 -17.74
N ASN A 14 0.78 -28.02 -16.80
CA ASN A 14 -0.31 -29.00 -16.79
C ASN A 14 -1.37 -28.68 -15.70
N ALA A 15 -1.63 -27.39 -15.48
CA ALA A 15 -2.67 -26.94 -14.55
C ALA A 15 -4.06 -27.34 -15.05
N THR A 16 -4.82 -28.07 -14.23
CA THR A 16 -6.22 -28.42 -14.51
C THR A 16 -7.19 -27.40 -13.93
N LEU A 17 -6.84 -26.80 -12.79
CA LEU A 17 -7.59 -25.76 -12.12
C LEU A 17 -6.64 -24.73 -11.54
N VAL A 18 -6.91 -23.46 -11.81
CA VAL A 18 -6.25 -22.31 -11.16
C VAL A 18 -7.31 -21.54 -10.40
N THR A 19 -7.01 -21.17 -9.15
CA THR A 19 -7.90 -20.38 -8.31
C THR A 19 -7.15 -19.28 -7.58
N TRP A 20 -7.55 -18.03 -7.79
CA TRP A 20 -7.18 -16.90 -6.96
C TRP A 20 -8.21 -16.69 -5.87
N LYS A 21 -7.78 -16.82 -4.62
CA LYS A 21 -8.53 -16.51 -3.40
C LYS A 21 -8.09 -15.15 -2.89
N ILE A 22 -9.00 -14.18 -2.90
CA ILE A 22 -8.69 -12.77 -2.61
C ILE A 22 -9.46 -12.34 -1.38
N SER A 23 -8.74 -12.01 -0.32
CA SER A 23 -9.26 -11.61 0.98
C SER A 23 -8.75 -10.21 1.35
N PRO A 24 -9.41 -9.14 0.87
CA PRO A 24 -9.10 -7.79 1.30
C PRO A 24 -9.40 -7.61 2.79
N LYS A 25 -8.70 -6.70 3.47
CA LYS A 25 -8.98 -6.32 4.86
C LYS A 25 -10.37 -5.68 5.00
N VAL A 26 -10.81 -4.95 3.98
CA VAL A 26 -12.10 -4.26 3.93
C VAL A 26 -12.84 -4.70 2.68
N GLY A 27 -14.06 -5.21 2.85
CA GLY A 27 -14.90 -5.72 1.76
C GLY A 27 -15.13 -7.22 1.85
N SER A 28 -15.75 -7.78 0.81
CA SER A 28 -16.03 -9.20 0.70
C SER A 28 -14.86 -9.97 0.08
N TYR A 29 -14.75 -11.23 0.47
CA TYR A 29 -13.90 -12.20 -0.21
C TYR A 29 -14.31 -12.35 -1.67
N CYS A 30 -13.33 -12.50 -2.56
CA CYS A 30 -13.51 -12.64 -3.99
C CYS A 30 -12.71 -13.84 -4.52
N THR A 31 -13.17 -14.45 -5.61
CA THR A 31 -12.47 -15.57 -6.25
C THR A 31 -12.48 -15.47 -7.77
N LEU A 32 -11.32 -15.71 -8.39
CA LEU A 32 -11.20 -15.95 -9.83
C LEU A 32 -10.73 -17.40 -10.04
N GLY A 33 -11.51 -18.17 -10.79
CA GLY A 33 -11.19 -19.55 -11.13
C GLY A 33 -11.00 -19.71 -12.64
N TYR A 34 -10.10 -20.59 -13.03
CA TYR A 34 -9.96 -21.06 -14.41
C TYR A 34 -9.89 -22.58 -14.43
N ARG A 35 -10.76 -23.22 -15.23
CA ARG A 35 -10.78 -24.66 -15.48
C ARG A 35 -10.28 -24.96 -16.87
N ALA A 36 -9.17 -25.70 -16.97
CA ALA A 36 -8.52 -25.98 -18.25
C ALA A 36 -9.27 -27.02 -19.10
N ASP A 37 -10.00 -27.96 -18.48
CA ASP A 37 -10.76 -29.00 -19.16
C ASP A 37 -11.97 -28.45 -19.94
N MET A 38 -12.61 -27.42 -19.40
CA MET A 38 -13.73 -26.72 -20.05
C MET A 38 -13.29 -25.43 -20.77
N ASN A 39 -12.05 -25.00 -20.55
CA ASN A 39 -11.53 -23.70 -20.97
C ASN A 39 -12.44 -22.53 -20.51
N GLU A 40 -12.88 -22.59 -19.26
CA GLU A 40 -13.83 -21.64 -18.68
C GLU A 40 -13.23 -20.89 -17.51
N THR A 41 -13.56 -19.59 -17.42
CA THR A 41 -13.25 -18.76 -16.26
C THR A 41 -14.49 -18.51 -15.43
N ASN A 42 -14.39 -18.67 -14.11
CA ASN A 42 -15.42 -18.28 -13.16
C ASN A 42 -14.95 -17.06 -12.36
N ARG A 43 -15.85 -16.12 -12.10
CA ARG A 43 -15.59 -14.95 -11.27
C ARG A 43 -16.71 -14.78 -10.26
N THR A 44 -16.35 -14.72 -8.99
CA THR A 44 -17.28 -14.53 -7.87
C THR A 44 -16.90 -13.32 -7.05
N SER A 45 -17.80 -12.32 -6.97
CA SER A 45 -17.70 -11.14 -6.10
C SER A 45 -16.51 -10.19 -6.32
N CYS A 46 -15.63 -10.46 -7.30
CA CYS A 46 -14.48 -9.62 -7.59
C CYS A 46 -14.89 -8.31 -8.28
N SER A 47 -14.16 -7.23 -8.02
CA SER A 47 -14.29 -5.95 -8.75
C SER A 47 -13.69 -6.05 -10.15
N ASP A 48 -14.15 -5.21 -11.09
CA ASP A 48 -13.63 -5.19 -12.47
C ASP A 48 -12.17 -4.71 -12.55
N SER A 49 -11.67 -4.10 -11.48
CA SER A 49 -10.26 -3.75 -11.33
C SER A 49 -9.35 -4.96 -11.11
N MET A 50 -9.90 -6.15 -10.81
CA MET A 50 -9.13 -7.38 -10.60
C MET A 50 -9.45 -8.40 -11.68
N ASN A 51 -8.45 -8.74 -12.48
CA ASN A 51 -8.62 -9.72 -13.55
C ASN A 51 -7.30 -10.43 -13.89
N TRP A 52 -7.36 -11.46 -14.71
CA TRP A 52 -6.17 -12.07 -15.29
C TRP A 52 -5.43 -11.06 -16.16
N LYS A 53 -4.10 -11.00 -16.04
CA LYS A 53 -3.27 -10.10 -16.85
C LYS A 53 -3.27 -10.53 -18.32
N LEU A 54 -3.19 -11.82 -18.55
CA LEU A 54 -3.24 -12.50 -19.84
C LEU A 54 -4.27 -13.62 -19.77
N ARG A 55 -4.34 -14.46 -20.81
CA ARG A 55 -5.21 -15.63 -20.75
C ARG A 55 -4.65 -16.64 -19.74
N PRO A 56 -5.48 -17.15 -18.82
CA PRO A 56 -5.03 -17.98 -17.70
C PRO A 56 -4.51 -19.36 -18.10
N ASP A 57 -4.77 -19.82 -19.33
CA ASP A 57 -4.16 -21.01 -19.93
C ASP A 57 -2.68 -20.83 -20.24
N VAL A 58 -2.25 -19.60 -20.48
CA VAL A 58 -0.86 -19.25 -20.79
C VAL A 58 -0.15 -18.70 -19.56
N ASP A 59 -0.81 -17.79 -18.85
CA ASP A 59 -0.25 -17.10 -17.71
C ASP A 59 -1.36 -16.80 -16.67
N PRO A 60 -1.40 -17.57 -15.56
CA PRO A 60 -2.39 -17.40 -14.49
C PRO A 60 -2.11 -16.19 -13.57
N THR A 61 -1.33 -15.22 -14.02
CA THR A 61 -1.01 -14.00 -13.28
C THR A 61 -2.24 -13.10 -13.07
N LEU A 62 -2.39 -12.63 -11.83
CA LEU A 62 -3.43 -11.67 -11.43
C LEU A 62 -2.94 -10.24 -11.68
N GLU A 63 -3.77 -9.43 -12.34
CA GLU A 63 -3.63 -7.97 -12.42
C GLU A 63 -4.66 -7.30 -11.51
N ILE A 64 -4.18 -6.35 -10.70
CA ILE A 64 -5.01 -5.46 -9.87
C ILE A 64 -4.75 -4.04 -10.37
N ARG A 65 -5.76 -3.44 -11.00
CA ARG A 65 -5.71 -2.08 -11.54
C ARG A 65 -6.04 -1.07 -10.47
N GLN A 66 -5.37 0.09 -10.54
CA GLN A 66 -5.64 1.23 -9.66
C GLN A 66 -5.58 0.86 -8.17
N VAL A 67 -4.46 0.27 -7.74
CA VAL A 67 -4.29 -0.21 -6.37
C VAL A 67 -4.43 0.95 -5.36
N GLY A 68 -5.29 0.73 -4.37
CA GLY A 68 -5.57 1.62 -3.25
C GLY A 68 -5.75 0.85 -1.93
N ILE A 69 -6.02 1.57 -0.84
CA ILE A 69 -6.06 1.00 0.52
C ILE A 69 -7.09 -0.13 0.64
N ALA A 70 -8.19 -0.07 -0.12
CA ALA A 70 -9.22 -1.10 -0.13
C ALA A 70 -8.74 -2.46 -0.67
N GLN A 71 -7.65 -2.48 -1.43
CA GLN A 71 -7.05 -3.70 -1.98
C GLN A 71 -6.04 -4.34 -1.04
N GLU A 72 -5.71 -3.73 0.11
CA GLU A 72 -4.83 -4.40 1.08
C GLU A 72 -5.44 -5.70 1.61
N GLY A 73 -4.63 -6.74 1.77
CA GLY A 73 -5.09 -8.02 2.28
C GLY A 73 -4.28 -9.20 1.78
N ASN A 74 -4.87 -10.40 1.89
CA ASN A 74 -4.23 -11.65 1.52
C ASN A 74 -4.72 -12.13 0.15
N TYR A 75 -3.77 -12.52 -0.69
CA TYR A 75 -4.03 -13.04 -2.04
C TYR A 75 -3.36 -14.40 -2.14
N THR A 76 -4.12 -15.44 -2.44
CA THR A 76 -3.58 -16.79 -2.59
C THR A 76 -3.91 -17.32 -3.96
N CYS A 77 -2.91 -17.71 -4.72
CA CYS A 77 -3.11 -18.52 -5.92
C CYS A 77 -2.96 -19.99 -5.57
N GLU A 78 -3.89 -20.82 -6.03
CA GLU A 78 -3.87 -22.27 -5.93
C GLU A 78 -3.91 -22.86 -7.33
N VAL A 79 -3.00 -23.80 -7.61
CA VAL A 79 -2.89 -24.50 -8.89
C VAL A 79 -2.97 -26.00 -8.63
N VAL A 80 -3.94 -26.64 -9.24
CA VAL A 80 -4.12 -28.09 -9.21
C VAL A 80 -3.57 -28.67 -10.50
N THR A 81 -2.79 -29.74 -10.37
CA THR A 81 -2.23 -30.50 -11.49
C THR A 81 -2.42 -31.99 -11.20
N GLY A 82 -2.13 -32.85 -12.17
CA GLY A 82 -2.08 -34.30 -11.93
C GLY A 82 -1.00 -34.73 -10.92
N GLU A 83 0.03 -33.90 -10.69
CA GLU A 83 1.15 -34.17 -9.78
C GLU A 83 0.86 -33.72 -8.34
N GLY A 84 -0.20 -32.93 -8.14
CA GLY A 84 -0.57 -32.39 -6.84
C GLY A 84 -1.01 -30.93 -6.91
N ASN A 85 -1.12 -30.34 -5.72
CA ASN A 85 -1.62 -28.99 -5.51
C ASN A 85 -0.48 -28.07 -5.09
N PHE A 86 -0.40 -26.91 -5.72
CA PHE A 86 0.60 -25.89 -5.46
C PHE A 86 -0.10 -24.59 -5.08
N HIS A 87 0.51 -23.79 -4.21
CA HIS A 87 -0.04 -22.49 -3.89
C HIS A 87 1.04 -21.45 -3.65
N LYS A 88 0.69 -20.18 -3.87
CA LYS A 88 1.53 -19.02 -3.55
C LYS A 88 0.66 -17.98 -2.86
N MET A 89 1.14 -17.47 -1.72
CA MET A 89 0.40 -16.51 -0.89
C MET A 89 1.15 -15.19 -0.85
N TYR A 90 0.39 -14.10 -0.96
CA TYR A 90 0.87 -12.73 -0.88
C TYR A 90 0.10 -11.97 0.18
N HIS A 91 0.80 -11.04 0.83
CA HIS A 91 0.19 -9.98 1.62
C HIS A 91 0.40 -8.67 0.87
N LEU A 92 -0.67 -8.10 0.32
CA LEU A 92 -0.61 -6.83 -0.39
C LEU A 92 -0.76 -5.68 0.60
N THR A 93 0.22 -4.79 0.62
CA THR A 93 0.22 -3.54 1.39
C THR A 93 0.36 -2.37 0.42
N VAL A 94 -0.44 -1.33 0.62
CA VAL A 94 -0.46 -0.18 -0.29
C VAL A 94 0.27 0.97 0.36
N LEU A 95 1.48 1.23 -0.15
CA LEU A 95 2.25 2.40 0.22
C LEU A 95 1.56 3.64 -0.36
N GLY A 96 1.08 4.53 0.52
CA GLY A 96 0.43 5.75 0.09
C GLY A 96 1.34 6.63 -0.76
N LYS A 97 0.83 7.08 -1.91
CA LYS A 97 1.43 8.19 -2.67
C LYS A 97 0.88 9.56 -2.25
N GLY A 98 -0.05 9.60 -1.29
CA GLY A 98 -0.61 10.83 -0.74
C GLY A 98 0.11 11.17 0.55
N PHE A 99 1.34 11.65 0.42
CA PHE A 99 2.06 12.28 1.53
C PHE A 99 1.82 13.79 1.40
N SER A 100 1.04 14.36 2.30
CA SER A 100 0.88 15.81 2.40
C SER A 100 1.64 16.29 3.63
N LEU A 101 2.70 17.07 3.42
CA LEU A 101 3.43 17.77 4.45
C LEU A 101 2.91 19.20 4.53
N HIS A 102 2.35 19.57 5.68
CA HIS A 102 2.02 20.95 6.00
C HIS A 102 2.92 21.43 7.12
N LEU A 103 3.66 22.49 6.84
CA LEU A 103 4.49 23.21 7.80
C LEU A 103 3.77 24.49 8.20
N GLN A 104 3.38 24.61 9.47
CA GLN A 104 2.75 25.80 10.00
C GLN A 104 3.65 26.46 11.05
N PHE A 105 3.79 27.78 10.94
CA PHE A 105 4.64 28.59 11.82
C PHE A 105 3.79 29.40 12.78
N SER A 106 4.09 29.32 14.07
CA SER A 106 3.50 30.20 15.08
C SER A 106 4.55 31.23 15.55
N LYS A 107 4.24 32.53 15.36
CA LYS A 107 5.08 33.63 15.86
C LYS A 107 4.70 33.95 17.31
N GLY A 108 5.54 33.50 18.25
CA GLY A 108 5.55 33.90 19.66
C GLY A 108 6.99 34.24 20.11
N PRO A 109 7.29 34.34 21.42
CA PRO A 109 8.67 34.55 21.91
C PRO A 109 9.65 33.43 21.50
N TYR A 110 9.13 32.33 20.97
CA TYR A 110 9.85 31.24 20.32
C TYR A 110 9.17 30.93 18.98
N LEU A 111 9.95 30.71 17.92
CA LEU A 111 9.41 30.22 16.63
C LEU A 111 9.15 28.72 16.76
N GLY A 112 7.87 28.33 16.76
CA GLY A 112 7.45 26.93 16.76
C GLY A 112 7.12 26.46 15.35
N LEU A 113 7.61 25.27 14.98
CA LEU A 113 7.25 24.58 13.75
C LEU A 113 6.24 23.48 14.07
N ASP A 114 5.06 23.55 13.45
CA ASP A 114 4.06 22.48 13.48
C ASP A 114 4.16 21.70 12.16
N ILE A 115 4.50 20.42 12.25
CA ILE A 115 4.60 19.52 11.09
C ILE A 115 3.38 18.63 11.10
N GLN A 116 2.50 18.74 10.10
CA GLN A 116 1.41 17.81 9.90
C GLN A 116 1.70 16.92 8.68
N SER A 117 1.82 15.62 8.90
CA SER A 117 1.97 14.62 7.85
C SER A 117 0.76 13.71 7.82
N SER A 118 0.04 13.62 6.71
CA SER A 118 -0.97 12.58 6.49
C SER A 118 -0.41 11.47 5.59
N SER A 119 -0.44 10.22 6.05
CA SER A 119 0.00 9.06 5.25
C SER A 119 -0.78 7.80 5.61
N PRO A 120 -1.06 6.87 4.66
CA PRO A 120 -1.63 5.56 4.95
C PRO A 120 -0.73 4.62 5.77
N SER A 121 0.50 5.03 6.07
CA SER A 121 1.47 4.26 6.85
C SER A 121 2.16 5.18 7.87
N ALA A 122 2.44 4.68 9.07
CA ALA A 122 3.10 5.46 10.11
C ALA A 122 4.54 5.82 9.69
N PRO A 123 5.02 7.05 9.94
CA PRO A 123 6.40 7.43 9.70
C PRO A 123 7.33 6.71 10.68
N GLN A 124 8.54 6.38 10.23
CA GLN A 124 9.43 5.48 10.95
C GLN A 124 10.35 6.21 11.94
N GLU A 125 10.75 7.47 11.68
CA GLU A 125 11.52 8.30 12.62
C GLU A 125 11.33 9.80 12.37
N ILE A 126 11.09 10.57 13.45
CA ILE A 126 11.20 12.04 13.50
C ILE A 126 11.79 12.42 14.88
N SER A 127 12.73 13.36 14.89
CA SER A 127 13.60 13.73 16.02
C SER A 127 12.95 14.54 17.15
N SER A 128 11.65 14.38 17.44
CA SER A 128 10.94 15.12 18.50
C SER A 128 9.64 14.43 18.96
N PRO A 129 9.06 14.83 20.13
CA PRO A 129 7.86 14.19 20.67
C PRO A 129 6.66 14.31 19.71
N LEU A 130 5.92 13.21 19.59
CA LEU A 130 4.91 13.00 18.56
C LEU A 130 3.50 12.95 19.15
N GLU A 131 2.55 13.62 18.51
CA GLU A 131 1.13 13.30 18.64
C GLU A 131 0.66 12.62 17.34
N GLU A 132 0.25 11.36 17.44
CA GLU A 132 -0.29 10.59 16.31
C GLU A 132 -1.82 10.52 16.39
N GLN A 133 -2.48 10.78 15.26
CA GLN A 133 -3.93 10.66 15.14
C GLN A 133 -4.28 9.79 13.92
N GLY A 134 -4.81 8.59 14.18
CA GLY A 134 -5.35 7.72 13.13
C GLY A 134 -6.72 8.21 12.64
N HIS A 135 -6.95 8.14 11.33
CA HIS A 135 -8.23 8.44 10.69
C HIS A 135 -8.88 7.19 10.09
N ILE A 136 -10.22 7.19 10.01
CA ILE A 136 -11.04 6.09 9.45
C ILE A 136 -10.71 5.84 7.96
N SER A 137 -10.16 6.84 7.26
CA SER A 137 -9.64 6.74 5.89
C SER A 137 -8.38 5.89 5.75
N GLY A 138 -7.84 5.35 6.85
CA GLY A 138 -6.59 4.59 6.88
C GLY A 138 -5.34 5.47 6.91
N THR A 139 -5.50 6.80 6.95
CA THR A 139 -4.38 7.74 7.05
C THR A 139 -4.05 8.05 8.51
N VAL A 140 -2.76 8.05 8.84
CA VAL A 140 -2.18 8.55 10.09
C VAL A 140 -1.78 9.99 9.88
N THR A 141 -2.28 10.88 10.74
CA THR A 141 -1.78 12.24 10.87
C THR A 141 -0.73 12.26 11.97
N VAL A 142 0.46 12.74 11.64
CA VAL A 142 1.56 12.89 12.60
C VAL A 142 1.84 14.36 12.80
N LEU A 143 1.76 14.80 14.07
CA LEU A 143 2.07 16.16 14.50
C LEU A 143 3.36 16.17 15.32
N SER A 144 4.32 16.97 14.88
CA SER A 144 5.56 17.24 15.62
C SER A 144 5.71 18.74 15.85
N ARG A 145 6.03 19.11 17.09
CA ARG A 145 6.20 20.50 17.52
C ARG A 145 7.52 20.68 18.25
N PHE A 146 8.39 21.55 17.73
CA PHE A 146 9.67 21.86 18.36
C PHE A 146 10.09 23.32 18.14
N THR A 147 10.97 23.81 19.01
CA THR A 147 11.57 25.14 18.89
C THR A 147 12.81 25.05 18.02
N ALA A 148 12.75 25.64 16.84
CA ALA A 148 13.79 25.50 15.80
C ALA A 148 14.83 26.64 15.83
N CYS A 149 14.41 27.86 16.14
CA CYS A 149 15.26 29.05 16.01
C CYS A 149 15.73 29.57 17.38
N SER A 150 17.04 29.83 17.47
CA SER A 150 17.70 30.47 18.61
C SER A 150 18.79 31.41 18.09
N THR A 151 19.41 32.22 18.96
CA THR A 151 20.50 33.14 18.56
C THR A 151 21.68 32.46 17.88
N ASN A 152 21.85 31.14 18.06
CA ASN A 152 22.97 30.35 17.54
C ASN A 152 22.57 29.41 16.40
N VAL A 153 21.27 29.32 16.06
CA VAL A 153 20.76 28.41 15.02
C VAL A 153 20.12 29.26 13.93
N THR A 154 20.80 29.37 12.79
CA THR A 154 20.40 30.20 11.64
C THR A 154 19.57 29.43 10.62
N SER A 155 19.57 28.10 10.67
CA SER A 155 18.79 27.26 9.76
C SER A 155 18.43 25.94 10.43
N THR A 156 17.25 25.42 10.17
CA THR A 156 16.77 24.13 10.64
C THR A 156 16.27 23.30 9.47
N THR A 157 16.63 22.02 9.46
CA THR A 157 16.12 21.06 8.48
C THR A 157 15.16 20.09 9.15
N CYS A 158 13.93 20.03 8.62
CA CYS A 158 12.98 18.98 8.94
C CYS A 158 13.20 17.80 8.00
N MET A 159 13.27 16.59 8.54
CA MET A 159 13.36 15.35 7.76
C MET A 159 12.20 14.43 8.14
N VAL A 160 11.58 13.83 7.12
CA VAL A 160 10.51 12.85 7.28
C VAL A 160 10.89 11.58 6.53
N PHE A 161 10.97 10.48 7.27
CA PHE A 161 11.30 9.16 6.75
C PHE A 161 10.03 8.32 6.61
N HIS A 162 9.77 7.84 5.39
CA HIS A 162 8.56 7.08 5.08
C HIS A 162 8.86 5.96 4.07
N PRO A 163 8.18 4.80 4.13
CA PRO A 163 8.40 3.70 3.18
C PRO A 163 8.19 4.06 1.71
N ALA A 164 7.41 5.10 1.42
CA ALA A 164 7.18 5.61 0.05
C ALA A 164 8.23 6.64 -0.42
N GLY A 165 9.16 7.06 0.44
CA GLY A 165 10.18 8.06 0.13
C GLY A 165 10.63 8.87 1.34
N ASN A 166 11.79 9.50 1.24
CA ASN A 166 12.29 10.42 2.26
C ASN A 166 12.11 11.85 1.78
N TRP A 167 11.69 12.74 2.67
CA TRP A 167 11.53 14.16 2.39
C TRP A 167 12.32 14.99 3.39
N SER A 168 12.91 16.09 2.91
CA SER A 168 13.59 17.05 3.75
C SER A 168 13.29 18.45 3.29
N GLU A 169 13.03 19.34 4.23
CA GLU A 169 12.82 20.76 3.96
C GLU A 169 13.63 21.58 4.97
N SER A 170 14.40 22.55 4.46
CA SER A 170 15.24 23.43 5.28
C SER A 170 14.62 24.81 5.34
N ILE A 171 14.72 25.42 6.51
CA ILE A 171 14.14 26.73 6.80
C ILE A 171 15.22 27.57 7.47
N ASP A 172 15.36 28.80 6.99
CA ASP A 172 16.22 29.80 7.61
C ASP A 172 15.47 30.50 8.75
N CYS A 173 16.20 30.74 9.84
CA CYS A 173 15.86 31.62 10.94
C CYS A 173 16.47 33.01 10.65
#